data_AF-A0A248VG95-F1
#
_entry.id   AF-A0A248VG95-F1
#
_cell.length_a   1.000
_cell.length_b   1.000
_cell.length_c   1.000
_cell.angle_alpha   90.00
_cell.angle_beta   90.00
_cell.angle_gamma   90.00
#
_symmetry.space_group_name_H-M   'P 1'
#
loop_
_entity.id
_entity.type
_entity.pdbx_description
1 polymer ?
#
loop_
_entity_poly.entity_id
_entity_poly.type
_entity_poly.pdbx_seq_one_letter_code
_entity_poly.pdbx_strand_id
1 'polypeptide(L)'
;METFTLQQAAEFLKIHPVTLLEKAKTGAVPGAKIGKRWVFLKIDLIEHIRSQYTRRALQGDTARNDICHSSNARTPPIGGSSSRHAVDRQYSEVLGLLTK
;
A
#
# COMPACT_ATOMS: atom_id res chain seq x y z
N MET A 1 -6.39 13.43 28.94
CA MET A 1 -5.67 12.38 28.18
C MET A 1 -6.13 11.04 28.73
N GLU A 2 -6.74 10.19 27.90
CA GLU A 2 -7.29 8.90 28.34
C GLU A 2 -6.32 7.77 27.98
N THR A 3 -6.07 6.88 28.93
CA THR A 3 -5.26 5.68 28.75
C THR A 3 -6.12 4.43 28.81
N PHE A 4 -5.83 3.45 27.96
CA PHE A 4 -6.48 2.15 27.93
C PHE A 4 -5.54 1.03 28.36
N THR A 5 -6.12 0.07 29.06
CA THR A 5 -5.51 -1.25 29.27
C THR A 5 -5.57 -2.08 27.99
N LEU A 6 -4.86 -3.20 27.95
CA LEU A 6 -4.88 -4.12 26.81
C LEU A 6 -6.30 -4.53 26.39
N GLN A 7 -7.18 -4.88 27.35
CA GLN A 7 -8.55 -5.29 27.06
C GLN A 7 -9.39 -4.14 26.50
N GLN A 8 -9.30 -2.95 27.11
CA GLN A 8 -10.00 -1.76 26.62
C GLN A 8 -9.53 -1.34 25.23
N ALA A 9 -8.22 -1.38 24.98
CA ALA A 9 -7.66 -1.07 23.66
C ALA A 9 -8.08 -2.11 22.60
N ALA A 10 -8.14 -3.39 22.99
CA ALA A 10 -8.60 -4.48 22.12
C ALA A 10 -10.07 -4.32 21.74
N GLU A 11 -10.92 -3.99 22.71
CA GLU A 11 -12.33 -3.71 22.48
C GLU A 11 -12.56 -2.43 21.66
N PHE A 12 -11.74 -1.41 21.88
CA PHE A 12 -11.77 -0.16 21.11
C PHE A 12 -11.41 -0.39 19.64
N LEU A 13 -10.33 -1.13 19.37
CA LEU A 13 -9.87 -1.44 18.02
C LEU A 13 -10.63 -2.59 17.36
N LYS A 14 -11.50 -3.29 18.11
CA LYS A 14 -12.22 -4.50 17.67
C LYS A 14 -11.27 -5.61 17.20
N ILE A 15 -10.19 -5.84 17.96
CA ILE A 15 -9.19 -6.90 17.70
C ILE A 15 -9.07 -7.77 18.94
N HIS A 16 -8.77 -9.06 18.77
CA HIS A 16 -8.49 -9.95 19.89
C HIS A 16 -7.28 -9.47 20.73
N PRO A 17 -7.33 -9.50 22.07
CA PRO A 17 -6.29 -8.93 22.93
C PRO A 17 -4.91 -9.58 22.74
N VAL A 18 -4.84 -10.87 22.40
CA VAL A 18 -3.57 -11.56 22.11
C VAL A 18 -2.92 -10.98 20.84
N THR A 19 -3.70 -10.78 19.79
CA THR A 19 -3.21 -10.17 18.55
C THR A 19 -2.79 -8.72 18.76
N LEU A 20 -3.52 -7.97 19.58
CA LEU A 20 -3.13 -6.60 19.94
C LEU A 20 -1.80 -6.59 20.70
N LEU A 21 -1.60 -7.53 21.62
CA LEU A 21 -0.36 -7.68 22.37
C LEU A 21 0.84 -7.98 21.45
N GLU A 22 0.66 -8.90 20.50
CA GLU A 22 1.69 -9.21 19.50
C GLU A 22 2.05 -7.99 18.66
N LYS A 23 1.04 -7.25 18.18
CA LYS A 23 1.25 -6.02 17.41
C LYS A 23 1.92 -4.91 18.21
N ALA A 24 1.62 -4.81 19.50
CA ALA A 24 2.27 -3.84 20.38
C ALA A 24 3.74 -4.24 20.65
N LYS A 25 4.02 -5.54 20.82
CA LYS A 25 5.39 -6.07 20.96
C LYS A 25 6.25 -5.84 19.71
N THR A 26 5.67 -5.96 18.52
CA THR A 26 6.36 -5.71 17.25
C THR A 26 6.49 -4.22 16.92
N GLY A 27 5.88 -3.32 17.71
CA GLY A 27 5.86 -1.89 17.45
C GLY A 27 4.90 -1.46 16.34
N ALA A 28 4.05 -2.35 15.84
CA ALA A 28 3.08 -2.04 14.79
C ALA A 28 1.90 -1.19 15.29
N VAL A 29 1.52 -1.35 16.57
CA VAL A 29 0.50 -0.53 17.23
C VAL A 29 1.18 0.28 18.33
N PRO A 30 0.92 1.60 18.41
CA PRO A 30 1.52 2.44 19.44
C PRO A 30 1.02 2.04 20.82
N GLY A 31 1.93 1.67 21.71
CA GLY A 31 1.65 1.30 23.08
C GLY A 31 2.95 1.14 23.88
N ALA A 32 2.87 1.34 25.19
CA ALA A 32 4.02 1.24 26.08
C ALA A 32 3.82 0.12 27.11
N LYS A 33 4.90 -0.61 27.40
CA LYS A 33 4.94 -1.58 28.49
C LYS A 33 5.36 -0.88 29.77
N ILE A 34 4.42 -0.71 30.70
CA ILE A 34 4.64 -0.08 32.01
C ILE A 34 4.61 -1.19 33.06
N GLY A 35 5.80 -1.61 33.51
CA GLY A 35 5.98 -2.76 34.38
C GLY A 35 5.46 -4.06 33.73
N LYS A 36 4.44 -4.67 34.34
CA LYS A 36 3.82 -5.92 33.85
C LYS A 36 2.65 -5.68 32.88
N ARG A 37 2.16 -4.45 32.76
CA ARG A 37 0.95 -4.12 31.98
C ARG A 37 1.31 -3.34 30.72
N TRP A 38 0.51 -3.53 29.68
CA TRP A 38 0.53 -2.68 28.50
C TRP A 38 -0.48 -1.56 28.67
N VAL A 39 -0.06 -0.34 28.32
CA VAL A 39 -0.85 0.87 28.38
C VAL A 39 -0.84 1.53 27.01
N PHE A 40 -2.01 1.94 26.56
CA PHE A 40 -2.23 2.54 25.26
C PHE A 40 -2.83 3.92 25.46
N LEU A 41 -2.35 4.92 24.73
CA LEU A 41 -2.99 6.23 24.71
C LEU A 41 -4.11 6.23 23.67
N LYS A 42 -5.31 6.68 24.06
CA LYS A 42 -6.45 6.75 23.15
C LYS A 42 -6.16 7.57 21.90
N ILE A 43 -5.41 8.67 22.05
CA ILE A 43 -5.05 9.55 20.93
C ILE A 43 -4.15 8.84 19.91
N ASP A 44 -3.15 8.10 20.38
CA ASP A 44 -2.24 7.32 19.52
C ASP A 44 -2.99 6.20 18.79
N LEU A 45 -3.96 5.55 19.45
CA LEU A 45 -4.80 4.54 18.79
C LEU A 45 -5.67 5.16 17.68
N ILE A 46 -6.21 6.36 17.90
CA ILE A 46 -6.97 7.09 16.88
C ILE A 46 -6.06 7.49 15.72
N GLU A 47 -4.85 7.98 16.00
CA GLU A 47 -3.87 8.31 14.98
C GLU A 47 -3.43 7.06 14.19
N HIS A 48 -3.26 5.93 14.87
CA HIS A 48 -3.01 4.65 14.23
C HIS A 48 -4.12 4.29 13.24
N ILE A 49 -5.40 4.41 13.62
CA ILE A 49 -6.54 4.18 12.71
C ILE A 49 -6.46 5.14 11.51
N ARG A 50 -6.20 6.43 11.74
CA ARG A 50 -6.09 7.43 10.67
C ARG A 50 -4.97 7.11 9.68
N SER A 51 -3.82 6.64 10.16
CA SER A 51 -2.70 6.23 9.30
C SER A 51 -3.07 5.08 8.34
N GLN A 52 -4.06 4.26 8.70
CA GLN A 52 -4.51 3.15 7.85
C GLN A 52 -5.41 3.61 6.68
N TYR A 53 -6.02 4.80 6.76
CA TYR A 53 -6.86 5.33 5.68
C TYR A 53 -6.04 5.57 4.41
N THR A 54 -4.89 6.23 4.55
CA THR A 54 -4.00 6.59 3.43
C THR A 54 -3.50 5.34 2.69
N ARG A 55 -3.20 4.26 3.42
CA ARG A 55 -2.72 3.00 2.83
C ARG A 55 -3.74 2.33 1.90
N ARG A 56 -5.04 2.56 2.08
CA ARG A 56 -6.09 1.91 1.27
C ARG A 56 -6.71 2.84 0.23
N ALA A 57 -6.79 4.15 0.51
CA ALA A 57 -7.30 5.12 -0.46
C ALA A 57 -6.37 5.29 -1.68
N LEU A 58 -5.07 5.05 -1.53
CA LEU A 58 -4.06 5.15 -2.61
C LEU A 58 -3.76 3.81 -3.31
N GLN A 59 -4.65 2.82 -3.29
CA GLN A 59 -4.49 1.66 -4.20
C GLN A 59 -4.60 2.05 -5.69
N GLY A 60 -5.00 3.29 -6.00
CA GLY A 60 -4.93 3.88 -7.35
C GLY A 60 -3.70 4.77 -7.60
N ASP A 61 -2.93 5.14 -6.57
CA ASP A 61 -1.93 6.23 -6.63
C ASP A 61 -0.51 5.80 -6.23
N THR A 62 -0.26 4.50 -6.03
CA THR A 62 1.12 4.01 -6.16
C THR A 62 1.55 4.29 -7.58
N ALA A 63 2.47 5.25 -7.76
CA ALA A 63 3.21 5.47 -8.99
C ALA A 63 3.45 4.12 -9.64
N ARG A 64 2.78 3.92 -10.79
CA ARG A 64 2.74 2.66 -11.52
C ARG A 64 4.18 2.15 -11.58
N ASN A 65 4.46 1.08 -10.85
CA ASN A 65 5.75 0.42 -11.02
C ASN A 65 5.66 -0.26 -12.38
N ASP A 66 6.03 0.48 -13.43
CA ASP A 66 5.98 0.05 -14.84
C ASP A 66 6.94 -1.12 -15.14
N ILE A 67 7.62 -1.63 -14.12
CA ILE A 67 8.42 -2.83 -14.21
C ILE A 67 7.48 -4.03 -14.30
N CYS A 68 7.03 -4.29 -15.51
CA CYS A 68 6.47 -5.58 -15.89
C CYS A 68 7.50 -6.67 -15.57
N HIS A 69 7.19 -7.54 -14.62
CA HIS A 69 8.09 -8.61 -14.17
C HIS A 69 8.30 -9.73 -15.20
N SER A 70 7.66 -9.66 -16.37
CA SER A 70 7.94 -10.60 -17.46
C SER A 70 9.27 -10.25 -18.12
N SER A 71 10.36 -10.85 -17.64
CA SER A 71 11.67 -10.81 -18.28
C SER A 71 11.73 -11.63 -19.59
N ASN A 72 10.63 -12.27 -19.98
CA ASN A 72 10.56 -13.12 -21.17
C ASN A 72 10.07 -12.36 -22.42
N ALA A 73 10.71 -11.23 -22.74
CA ALA A 73 10.61 -10.65 -24.06
C ALA A 73 11.45 -11.48 -25.06
N ARG A 74 11.02 -12.72 -25.34
CA ARG A 74 11.47 -13.43 -26.54
C ARG A 74 10.55 -13.01 -27.66
N THR A 75 10.94 -12.00 -28.44
CA THR A 75 10.33 -11.74 -29.75
C THR A 75 10.53 -12.98 -30.62
N PRO A 76 9.47 -13.77 -30.93
CA PRO A 76 9.59 -14.87 -31.86
C PRO A 76 9.96 -14.30 -33.23
N PRO A 77 10.91 -14.88 -33.98
CA PRO A 77 11.32 -14.35 -35.27
C PRO A 77 10.18 -14.31 -36.29
N ILE A 78 9.11 -15.07 -36.07
CA ILE A 78 7.94 -15.15 -36.95
C ILE A 78 6.70 -15.33 -36.06
N GLY A 79 5.71 -14.44 -36.16
CA GLY A 79 4.43 -14.56 -35.44
C GLY A 79 3.96 -13.34 -34.65
N GLY A 80 4.68 -12.22 -34.69
CA GLY A 80 4.08 -10.93 -34.33
C GLY A 80 3.19 -10.42 -35.47
N SER A 81 2.00 -9.90 -35.14
CA SER A 81 1.23 -9.11 -36.10
C SER A 81 2.06 -7.86 -36.42
N SER A 82 2.84 -7.91 -37.49
CA SER A 82 3.34 -6.70 -38.13
C SER A 82 2.16 -6.07 -38.87
N SER A 83 1.14 -5.64 -38.13
CA SER A 83 0.30 -4.58 -38.63
C SER A 83 1.26 -3.42 -38.84
N ARG A 84 1.67 -3.22 -40.08
CA ARG A 84 2.31 -2.01 -40.54
C ARG A 84 1.36 -0.90 -40.12
N HIS A 85 1.61 -0.30 -38.96
CA HIS A 85 0.71 0.66 -38.39
C HIS A 85 0.83 1.96 -39.19
N ALA A 86 0.14 2.01 -40.32
CA ALA A 86 -0.14 3.25 -41.03
C ALA A 86 -0.81 4.26 -40.07
N VAL A 87 -1.65 3.75 -39.17
CA VAL A 87 -2.37 4.54 -38.16
C VAL A 87 -1.44 5.16 -37.13
N ASP A 88 -0.44 4.44 -36.62
CA ASP A 88 0.42 4.93 -35.53
C ASP A 88 1.36 6.04 -36.03
N ARG A 89 1.78 5.96 -37.30
CA ARG A 89 2.51 7.02 -38.00
C ARG A 89 1.64 8.26 -38.27
N GLN A 90 0.37 8.05 -38.64
CA GLN A 90 -0.58 9.15 -38.82
C GLN A 90 -0.87 9.86 -37.49
N TYR A 91 -0.98 9.11 -36.39
CA TYR A 91 -1.17 9.69 -35.07
C TYR A 91 0.04 10.49 -34.59
N SER A 92 1.26 9.98 -34.76
CA SER A 92 2.46 10.72 -34.36
C SER A 92 2.66 12.00 -35.16
N GLU A 93 2.29 12.00 -36.44
CA GLU A 93 2.31 13.18 -37.32
C GLU A 93 1.30 14.24 -36.87
N VAL A 94 0.05 13.86 -36.58
CA VAL A 94 -0.97 14.77 -36.03
C VAL A 94 -0.57 15.32 -34.66
N LEU A 95 0.11 14.51 -33.84
CA LEU A 95 0.55 14.90 -32.51
C LEU A 95 1.91 15.64 -32.49
N GLY A 96 2.56 15.83 -33.64
CA GLY A 96 3.82 16.57 -33.76
C GLY A 96 5.00 15.94 -33.03
N LEU A 97 4.98 14.62 -32.79
CA LEU A 97 6.04 13.95 -32.05
C LEU A 97 7.23 13.64 -32.98
N LEU A 98 8.40 14.18 -32.64
CA LEU A 98 9.65 13.89 -33.35
C LEU A 98 10.03 12.41 -33.16
N THR A 99 9.81 11.60 -34.19
CA THR A 99 10.32 10.24 -34.26
C THR A 99 11.82 10.29 -34.53
N LYS A 100 12.65 9.88 -33.56
CA LYS A 100 14.11 9.80 -33.66
C LYS A 100 14.54 8.38 -34.05
#